data_AF-A0A955LRZ1-F1
#
_entry.id   AF-A0A955LRZ1-F1
#
_cell.length_a   1.000
_cell.length_b   1.000
_cell.length_c   1.000
_cell.angle_alpha   90.00
_cell.angle_beta   90.00
_cell.angle_gamma   90.00
#
_symmetry.space_group_name_H-M   'P 1'
#
loop_
_entity.id
_entity.type
_entity.pdbx_description
1 polymer ?
#
loop_
_entity_poly.entity_id
_entity_poly.type
_entity_poly.pdbx_seq_one_letter_code
_entity_poly.pdbx_strand_id
1 'polypeptide(L)'
;MLSAFEAQLKNLAEEKWYQFHCEIRNRVGKRATPVFENKLKNLIVETPKRLNSIYRHWNQIKNGDETRHLGGFILAYLYNPTDFLSSEDYGLFGYLDDAYLVALAYERVLWEAHVCGNPLTEEEEDYLVNMKETRKLVRTIIPAESKQIEQMLQELIGGKKGRYLSSFRLSSEAGARIAEAGKQQV
;
A
#
# COMPACT_ATOMS: atom_id res chain seq x y z
N MET A 1 10.38 -17.04 4.32
CA MET A 1 10.16 -16.35 3.03
C MET A 1 10.05 -14.84 3.25
N LEU A 2 9.02 -14.33 3.94
CA LEU A 2 8.86 -12.88 4.16
C LEU A 2 10.04 -12.21 4.90
N SER A 3 10.65 -12.89 5.87
CA SER A 3 11.86 -12.39 6.57
C SER A 3 13.08 -12.25 5.66
N ALA A 4 13.25 -13.16 4.71
CA ALA A 4 14.33 -13.09 3.72
C ALA A 4 14.06 -11.96 2.71
N PHE A 5 12.80 -11.78 2.31
CA PHE A 5 12.39 -10.67 1.45
C PHE A 5 12.59 -9.32 2.14
N GLU A 6 12.25 -9.21 3.44
CA GLU A 6 12.52 -8.02 4.24
C GLU A 6 14.01 -7.68 4.32
N ALA A 7 14.86 -8.69 4.59
CA ALA A 7 16.31 -8.50 4.60
C ALA A 7 16.84 -8.03 3.24
N GLN A 8 16.34 -8.62 2.15
CA GLN A 8 16.70 -8.22 0.79
C GLN A 8 16.32 -6.76 0.50
N LEU A 9 15.09 -6.34 0.83
CA LEU A 9 14.63 -4.97 0.60
C LEU A 9 15.41 -3.95 1.45
N LYS A 10 15.75 -4.29 2.70
CA LYS A 10 16.60 -3.45 3.55
C LYS A 10 17.99 -3.27 2.95
N ASN A 11 18.62 -4.37 2.52
CA ASN A 11 19.93 -4.31 1.86
C ASN A 11 19.89 -3.45 0.59
N LEU A 12 18.87 -3.62 -0.25
CA LEU A 12 18.68 -2.80 -1.45
C LEU A 12 18.46 -1.32 -1.13
N ALA A 13 17.79 -1.00 -0.03
CA ALA A 13 17.52 0.36 0.40
C ALA A 13 18.78 1.10 0.89
N GLU A 14 19.75 0.35 1.40
CA GLU A 14 21.06 0.83 1.88
C GLU A 14 22.09 0.93 0.75
N GLU A 15 22.27 -0.12 -0.06
CA GLU A 15 23.35 -0.22 -1.05
C GLU A 15 23.18 0.69 -2.28
N LYS A 16 21.93 0.95 -2.70
CA LYS A 16 21.63 1.61 -3.99
C LYS A 16 21.01 3.00 -3.85
N TRP A 17 21.36 3.74 -2.79
CA TRP A 17 20.73 5.04 -2.51
C TRP A 17 20.84 6.04 -3.67
N TYR A 18 22.00 6.12 -4.33
CA TYR A 18 22.20 7.03 -5.45
C TYR A 18 21.33 6.68 -6.66
N GLN A 19 21.21 5.40 -6.99
CA GLN A 19 20.40 4.94 -8.13
C GLN A 19 18.91 5.24 -7.89
N PHE A 20 18.40 4.96 -6.69
CA PHE A 20 17.00 5.26 -6.35
C PHE A 20 16.69 6.76 -6.41
N HIS A 21 17.62 7.61 -5.93
CA HIS A 21 17.51 9.07 -6.07
C HIS A 21 17.44 9.49 -7.54
N CYS A 22 18.31 8.95 -8.39
CA CYS A 22 18.33 9.23 -9.81
C CYS A 22 17.00 8.87 -10.50
N GLU A 23 16.44 7.69 -10.23
CA GLU A 23 15.16 7.27 -10.83
C GLU A 23 14.00 8.21 -10.45
N ILE A 24 13.90 8.55 -9.17
CA ILE A 24 12.89 9.50 -8.70
C ILE A 24 13.12 10.87 -9.32
N ARG A 25 14.36 11.37 -9.34
CA ARG A 25 14.70 12.67 -9.91
C ARG A 25 14.44 12.75 -11.41
N ASN A 26 14.65 11.66 -12.15
CA ASN A 26 14.34 11.59 -13.58
C ASN A 26 12.85 11.79 -13.85
N ARG A 27 11.99 11.33 -12.93
CA ARG A 27 10.52 11.42 -13.07
C ARG A 27 9.94 12.74 -12.54
N VAL A 28 10.46 13.29 -11.44
CA VAL A 28 9.86 14.49 -10.78
C VAL A 28 10.78 15.69 -10.63
N GLY A 29 12.01 15.61 -11.16
CA GLY A 29 12.99 16.67 -11.14
C GLY A 29 13.35 17.13 -9.73
N LYS A 30 13.36 18.45 -9.51
CA LYS A 30 13.71 19.08 -8.22
C LYS A 30 12.74 18.76 -7.08
N ARG A 31 11.60 18.12 -7.35
CA ARG A 31 10.64 17.69 -6.32
C ARG A 31 11.09 16.40 -5.61
N ALA A 32 12.11 15.72 -6.12
CA ALA A 32 12.79 14.60 -5.47
C ALA A 32 13.57 15.10 -4.23
N THR A 33 12.85 15.32 -3.13
CA THR A 33 13.45 15.71 -1.85
C THR A 33 13.80 14.46 -1.03
N PRO A 34 14.75 14.54 -0.09
CA PRO A 34 15.07 13.41 0.79
C PRO A 34 13.85 12.86 1.54
N VAL A 35 12.92 13.74 1.95
CA VAL A 35 11.67 13.35 2.61
C VAL A 35 10.76 12.56 1.66
N PHE A 36 10.65 13.02 0.41
CA PHE A 36 9.87 12.34 -0.63
C PHE A 36 10.41 10.92 -0.88
N GLU A 37 11.73 10.81 -1.03
CA GLU A 37 12.41 9.54 -1.27
C GLU A 37 12.26 8.59 -0.10
N ASN A 38 12.47 9.06 1.14
CA ASN A 38 12.33 8.23 2.33
C ASN A 38 10.91 7.69 2.48
N LYS A 39 9.88 8.48 2.16
CA LYS A 39 8.49 7.97 2.17
C LYS A 39 8.30 6.80 1.19
N LEU A 40 8.87 6.88 -0.01
CA LEU A 40 8.77 5.80 -1.00
C LEU A 40 9.64 4.59 -0.64
N LYS A 41 10.83 4.80 -0.08
CA LYS A 41 11.66 3.71 0.43
C LYS A 41 10.95 2.96 1.55
N ASN A 42 10.37 3.68 2.51
CA ASN A 42 9.64 3.07 3.61
C ASN A 42 8.45 2.27 3.09
N LEU A 43 7.72 2.79 2.10
CA LEU A 43 6.65 2.05 1.44
C LEU A 43 7.13 0.68 0.92
N ILE A 44 8.27 0.68 0.21
CA ILE A 44 8.86 -0.54 -0.35
C ILE A 44 9.32 -1.48 0.75
N VAL A 45 10.15 -1.00 1.69
CA VAL A 45 10.74 -1.83 2.76
C VAL A 45 9.69 -2.39 3.71
N GLU A 46 8.56 -1.70 3.92
CA GLU A 46 7.47 -2.18 4.77
C GLU A 46 6.58 -3.24 4.10
N THR A 47 6.73 -3.48 2.79
CA THR A 47 5.92 -4.45 2.02
C THR A 47 5.78 -5.81 2.73
N PRO A 48 6.85 -6.46 3.23
CA PRO A 48 6.75 -7.76 3.90
C PRO A 48 5.95 -7.69 5.21
N LYS A 49 6.07 -6.59 5.96
CA LYS A 49 5.29 -6.35 7.18
C LYS A 49 3.81 -6.21 6.84
N ARG A 50 3.48 -5.44 5.79
CA ARG A 50 2.09 -5.23 5.36
C ARG A 50 1.46 -6.50 4.84
N LEU A 51 2.20 -7.31 4.09
CA LEU A 51 1.78 -8.66 3.68
C LEU A 51 1.44 -9.53 4.89
N ASN A 52 2.32 -9.56 5.90
CA ASN A 52 2.06 -10.33 7.11
C ASN A 52 0.77 -9.87 7.82
N SER A 53 0.54 -8.56 7.93
CA SER A 53 -0.69 -8.02 8.49
C SER A 53 -1.93 -8.38 7.68
N ILE A 54 -1.86 -8.39 6.33
CA ILE A 54 -2.95 -8.87 5.48
C ILE A 54 -3.32 -10.32 5.82
N TYR A 55 -2.34 -11.23 5.95
CA TYR A 55 -2.61 -12.62 6.33
C TYR A 55 -3.14 -12.77 7.76
N ARG A 56 -2.69 -11.91 8.68
CA ARG A 56 -3.22 -11.89 10.04
C ARG A 56 -4.71 -11.56 10.03
N HIS A 57 -5.10 -10.50 9.32
CA HIS A 57 -6.49 -10.05 9.21
C HIS A 57 -7.37 -11.04 8.44
N TRP A 58 -6.85 -11.70 7.40
CA TRP A 58 -7.53 -12.81 6.71
C TRP A 58 -8.07 -13.81 7.71
N ASN A 59 -7.24 -14.28 8.64
CA ASN A 59 -7.62 -15.33 9.58
C ASN A 59 -8.59 -14.85 10.67
N GLN A 60 -8.73 -13.54 10.88
CA GLN A 60 -9.52 -12.95 11.96
C GLN A 60 -10.90 -12.48 11.50
N ILE A 61 -11.05 -12.05 10.24
CA ILE A 61 -12.33 -11.57 9.70
C ILE A 61 -13.25 -12.78 9.41
N LYS A 62 -14.24 -13.01 10.28
CA LYS A 62 -15.33 -13.97 10.04
C LYS A 62 -16.16 -13.50 8.84
N ASN A 63 -16.34 -14.37 7.85
CA ASN A 63 -17.03 -14.10 6.56
C ASN A 63 -16.36 -13.08 5.63
N GLY A 64 -15.06 -12.79 5.81
CA GLY A 64 -14.29 -11.86 4.98
C GLY A 64 -13.86 -12.43 3.62
N ASP A 65 -14.81 -12.93 2.83
CA ASP A 65 -14.53 -13.54 1.52
C ASP A 65 -13.72 -12.62 0.59
N GLU A 66 -13.91 -11.30 0.73
CA GLU A 66 -13.18 -10.31 -0.05
C GLU A 66 -11.71 -10.21 0.39
N THR A 67 -11.43 -10.05 1.68
CA THR A 67 -10.06 -10.10 2.24
C THR A 67 -9.33 -11.39 1.84
N ARG A 68 -10.02 -12.54 1.82
CA ARG A 68 -9.41 -13.83 1.41
C ARG A 68 -9.04 -13.85 -0.08
N HIS A 69 -9.96 -13.42 -0.95
CA HIS A 69 -9.67 -13.32 -2.38
C HIS A 69 -8.53 -12.35 -2.64
N LEU A 70 -8.52 -11.21 -1.95
CA LEU A 70 -7.49 -10.20 -2.09
C LEU A 70 -6.12 -10.71 -1.62
N GLY A 71 -6.06 -11.35 -0.45
CA GLY A 71 -4.84 -11.97 0.06
C GLY A 71 -4.30 -13.08 -0.86
N GLY A 72 -5.19 -13.91 -1.40
CA GLY A 72 -4.83 -14.94 -2.38
C GLY A 72 -4.31 -14.37 -3.70
N PHE A 73 -4.94 -13.28 -4.19
CA PHE A 73 -4.48 -12.58 -5.39
C PHE A 73 -3.07 -12.01 -5.20
N ILE A 74 -2.81 -11.32 -4.09
CA ILE A 74 -1.48 -10.73 -3.82
C ILE A 74 -0.40 -11.80 -3.74
N LEU A 75 -0.68 -12.95 -3.12
CA LEU A 75 0.25 -14.08 -3.11
C LEU A 75 0.58 -14.56 -4.52
N ALA A 76 -0.44 -14.76 -5.34
CA ALA A 76 -0.28 -15.21 -6.71
C ALA A 76 0.51 -14.20 -7.54
N TYR A 77 0.20 -12.91 -7.37
CA TYR A 77 0.88 -11.80 -8.03
C TYR A 77 2.36 -11.72 -7.61
N LEU A 78 2.68 -11.77 -6.32
CA LEU A 78 4.09 -11.71 -5.88
C LEU A 78 4.91 -12.95 -6.25
N TYR A 79 4.25 -14.09 -6.48
CA TYR A 79 4.93 -15.29 -6.96
C TYR A 79 5.21 -15.24 -8.47
N ASN A 80 4.42 -14.47 -9.22
CA ASN A 80 4.59 -14.28 -10.65
C ASN A 80 4.24 -12.83 -11.02
N PRO A 81 5.13 -11.87 -10.68
CA PRO A 81 4.83 -10.45 -10.82
C PRO A 81 4.57 -10.12 -12.28
N THR A 82 3.43 -9.45 -12.51
CA THR A 82 3.21 -8.77 -13.79
C THR A 82 3.92 -7.44 -13.65
N ASP A 83 5.19 -7.39 -14.04
CA ASP A 83 6.01 -6.18 -14.00
C ASP A 83 5.28 -5.01 -14.67
N PHE A 84 4.75 -4.07 -13.86
CA PHE A 84 4.19 -2.82 -14.37
C PHE A 84 5.32 -1.82 -14.65
N LEU A 85 6.41 -1.92 -13.89
CA LEU A 85 7.70 -1.32 -14.19
C LEU A 85 8.56 -2.32 -14.97
N SER A 86 9.18 -1.86 -16.07
CA SER A 86 9.95 -2.74 -16.95
C SER A 86 11.15 -3.37 -16.22
N SER A 87 11.46 -4.62 -16.59
CA SER A 87 12.59 -5.41 -16.07
C SER A 87 13.98 -4.74 -16.15
N GLU A 88 14.12 -3.64 -16.88
CA GLU A 88 15.36 -2.85 -16.95
C GLU A 88 15.60 -2.00 -15.67
N ASP A 89 14.59 -1.79 -14.83
CA ASP A 89 14.65 -1.03 -13.57
C ASP A 89 15.22 -1.90 -12.41
N TYR A 90 16.40 -2.51 -12.60
CA TYR A 90 17.04 -3.35 -11.59
C TYR A 90 17.48 -2.53 -10.35
N GLY A 91 16.70 -2.58 -9.28
CA GLY A 91 17.03 -1.95 -8.00
C GLY A 91 15.82 -1.84 -7.08
N LEU A 92 15.93 -1.00 -6.04
CA LEU A 92 14.81 -0.75 -5.13
C LEU A 92 13.59 -0.15 -5.86
N PHE A 93 13.82 0.66 -6.90
CA PHE A 93 12.76 1.34 -7.64
C PHE A 93 11.80 0.37 -8.34
N GLY A 94 12.31 -0.74 -8.87
CA GLY A 94 11.48 -1.77 -9.51
C GLY A 94 10.51 -2.50 -8.57
N TYR A 95 10.57 -2.26 -7.26
CA TYR A 95 9.58 -2.79 -6.30
C TYR A 95 8.47 -1.78 -5.97
N LEU A 96 8.47 -0.59 -6.58
CA LEU A 96 7.56 0.48 -6.20
C LEU A 96 6.10 0.19 -6.56
N ASP A 97 5.86 -0.42 -7.72
CA ASP A 97 4.55 -0.89 -8.16
C ASP A 97 4.01 -2.00 -7.25
N ASP A 98 4.83 -3.01 -6.95
CA ASP A 98 4.48 -4.10 -6.04
C ASP A 98 4.16 -3.59 -4.63
N ALA A 99 5.01 -2.72 -4.10
CA ALA A 99 4.81 -2.11 -2.79
C ALA A 99 3.53 -1.28 -2.76
N TYR A 100 3.22 -0.59 -3.86
CA TYR A 100 1.99 0.19 -3.98
C TYR A 100 0.75 -0.69 -4.05
N LEU A 101 0.78 -1.79 -4.80
CA LEU A 101 -0.31 -2.77 -4.83
C LEU A 101 -0.58 -3.33 -3.42
N VAL A 102 0.48 -3.78 -2.72
CA VAL A 102 0.37 -4.31 -1.36
C VAL A 102 -0.20 -3.25 -0.40
N ALA A 103 0.23 -2.00 -0.54
CA ALA A 103 -0.25 -0.90 0.28
C ALA A 103 -1.76 -0.64 0.10
N LEU A 104 -2.24 -0.57 -1.15
CA LEU A 104 -3.66 -0.40 -1.44
C LEU A 104 -4.50 -1.58 -0.96
N ALA A 105 -3.98 -2.80 -1.10
CA ALA A 105 -4.67 -3.96 -0.60
C ALA A 105 -4.72 -4.00 0.93
N TYR A 106 -3.64 -3.60 1.60
CA TYR A 106 -3.62 -3.50 3.05
C TYR A 106 -4.61 -2.45 3.56
N GLU A 107 -4.66 -1.27 2.93
CA GLU A 107 -5.67 -0.25 3.20
C GLU A 107 -7.09 -0.82 3.11
N ARG A 108 -7.37 -1.65 2.09
CA ARG A 108 -8.69 -2.30 1.92
C ARG A 108 -9.00 -3.29 3.04
N VAL A 109 -8.02 -4.11 3.43
CA VAL A 109 -8.17 -5.10 4.51
C VAL A 109 -8.41 -4.41 5.85
N LEU A 110 -7.70 -3.33 6.15
CA LEU A 110 -7.93 -2.55 7.38
C LEU A 110 -9.33 -1.93 7.40
N TRP A 111 -9.80 -1.42 6.27
CA TRP A 111 -11.17 -0.91 6.17
C TRP A 111 -12.21 -2.01 6.40
N GLU A 112 -12.03 -3.19 5.81
CA GLU A 112 -12.93 -4.33 6.02
C GLU A 112 -12.90 -4.79 7.49
N ALA A 113 -11.72 -4.90 8.08
CA ALA A 113 -11.55 -5.22 9.50
C ALA A 113 -12.34 -4.24 10.39
N HIS A 114 -12.19 -2.94 10.15
CA HIS A 114 -12.91 -1.90 10.87
C HIS A 114 -14.44 -2.01 10.71
N VAL A 115 -14.94 -2.20 9.48
CA VAL A 115 -16.39 -2.36 9.20
C VAL A 115 -16.95 -3.62 9.86
N CYS A 116 -16.18 -4.69 9.94
CA CYS A 116 -16.56 -5.92 10.63
C CYS A 116 -16.43 -5.85 12.16
N GLY A 117 -16.07 -4.69 12.72
CA GLY A 117 -15.96 -4.46 14.15
C GLY A 117 -14.68 -5.03 14.78
N ASN A 118 -13.66 -5.35 13.97
CA ASN A 118 -12.34 -5.69 14.50
C ASN A 118 -11.59 -4.40 14.84
N PRO A 119 -11.02 -4.29 16.06
CA PRO A 119 -10.25 -3.11 16.44
C PRO A 119 -8.98 -3.02 15.60
N LEU A 120 -8.64 -1.80 15.20
CA LEU A 120 -7.35 -1.49 14.60
C LEU A 120 -6.37 -1.07 15.69
N THR A 121 -5.09 -1.35 15.48
CA THR A 121 -4.01 -0.80 16.30
C THR A 121 -3.74 0.66 15.91
N GLU A 122 -3.12 1.44 16.80
CA GLU A 122 -2.71 2.82 16.53
C GLU A 122 -1.86 2.93 15.26
N GLU A 123 -0.94 1.99 15.05
CA GLU A 123 -0.10 1.94 13.84
C GLU A 123 -0.93 1.73 12.55
N GLU A 124 -2.03 0.97 12.65
CA GLU A 124 -2.93 0.71 11.51
C GLU A 124 -3.81 1.92 11.20
N GLU A 125 -4.24 2.67 12.22
CA GLU A 125 -4.97 3.92 12.05
C GLU A 125 -4.08 5.00 11.44
N ASP A 126 -2.86 5.17 11.96
CA ASP A 126 -1.85 6.07 11.40
C ASP A 126 -1.53 5.74 9.95
N TYR A 127 -1.45 4.45 9.62
CA TYR A 127 -1.24 4.01 8.25
C TYR A 127 -2.36 4.49 7.31
N LEU A 128 -3.64 4.32 7.71
CA LEU A 128 -4.79 4.77 6.92
C LEU A 128 -4.77 6.29 6.69
N VAL A 129 -4.40 7.07 7.71
CA VAL A 129 -4.27 8.53 7.59
C VAL A 129 -3.17 8.90 6.59
N ASN A 130 -2.01 8.25 6.69
CA ASN A 130 -0.84 8.56 5.86
C ASN A 130 -0.98 8.07 4.41
N MET A 131 -1.81 7.06 4.15
CA MET A 131 -1.95 6.46 2.83
C MET A 131 -2.42 7.45 1.76
N LYS A 132 -3.20 8.46 2.13
CA LYS A 132 -3.63 9.54 1.22
C LYS A 132 -2.44 10.32 0.64
N GLU A 133 -1.42 10.59 1.45
CA GLU A 133 -0.21 11.25 0.98
C GLU A 133 0.63 10.30 0.14
N THR A 134 0.88 9.09 0.63
CA THR A 134 1.63 8.05 -0.08
C THR A 134 1.08 7.84 -1.50
N ARG A 135 -0.24 7.70 -1.63
CA ARG A 135 -0.94 7.59 -2.92
C ARG A 135 -0.62 8.75 -3.87
N LYS A 136 -0.60 10.00 -3.38
CA LYS A 136 -0.24 11.16 -4.21
C LYS A 136 1.21 11.10 -4.67
N LEU A 137 2.13 10.69 -3.79
CA LEU A 137 3.55 10.58 -4.12
C LEU A 137 3.76 9.54 -5.22
N VAL A 138 3.18 8.35 -5.06
CA VAL A 138 3.29 7.25 -6.04
C VAL A 138 2.70 7.65 -7.38
N ARG A 139 1.50 8.23 -7.41
CA ARG A 139 0.87 8.74 -8.65
C ARG A 139 1.68 9.83 -9.35
N THR A 140 2.54 10.54 -8.63
CA THR A 140 3.42 11.55 -9.23
C THR A 140 4.62 10.90 -9.93
N ILE A 141 5.05 9.72 -9.48
CA ILE A 141 6.25 9.01 -9.97
C ILE A 141 5.89 8.02 -11.06
N ILE A 142 4.88 7.19 -10.81
CA ILE A 142 4.42 6.11 -11.71
C ILE A 142 2.95 6.32 -12.09
N PRO A 143 2.57 7.41 -12.77
CA PRO A 143 1.16 7.76 -13.01
C PRO A 143 0.38 6.72 -13.83
N ALA A 144 1.03 6.09 -14.81
CA ALA A 144 0.36 5.12 -15.68
C ALA A 144 0.18 3.79 -14.96
N GLU A 145 1.25 3.31 -14.32
CA GLU A 145 1.34 2.07 -13.57
C GLU A 145 0.43 2.13 -12.33
N SER A 146 0.47 3.24 -11.56
CA SER A 146 -0.43 3.43 -10.41
C SER A 146 -1.90 3.42 -10.81
N LYS A 147 -2.25 3.96 -11.98
CA LYS A 147 -3.62 3.90 -12.50
C LYS A 147 -4.01 2.46 -12.87
N GLN A 148 -3.12 1.70 -13.50
CA GLN A 148 -3.37 0.30 -13.84
C GLN A 148 -3.55 -0.55 -12.59
N ILE A 149 -2.68 -0.40 -11.59
CA ILE A 149 -2.76 -1.10 -10.30
C ILE A 149 -4.08 -0.79 -9.59
N GLU A 150 -4.46 0.48 -9.53
CA GLU A 150 -5.73 0.88 -8.93
C GLU A 150 -6.93 0.27 -9.67
N GLN A 151 -6.92 0.29 -11.00
CA GLN A 151 -7.98 -0.30 -11.80
C GLN A 151 -8.07 -1.82 -11.60
N MET A 152 -6.93 -2.51 -11.63
CA MET A 152 -6.85 -3.96 -11.37
C MET A 152 -7.45 -4.30 -10.00
N LEU A 153 -7.06 -3.55 -8.96
CA LEU A 153 -7.60 -3.75 -7.61
C LEU A 153 -9.11 -3.46 -7.55
N GLN A 154 -9.57 -2.43 -8.25
CA GLN A 154 -11.01 -2.14 -8.35
C GLN A 154 -11.79 -3.24 -9.06
N GLU A 155 -11.23 -3.89 -10.09
CA GLU A 155 -11.89 -4.98 -10.81
C GLU A 155 -11.97 -6.23 -9.95
N LEU A 156 -10.90 -6.55 -9.21
CA LEU A 156 -10.85 -7.65 -8.24
C LEU A 156 -11.90 -7.49 -7.13
N ILE A 157 -12.05 -6.27 -6.62
CA ILE A 157 -13.05 -5.94 -5.59
C ILE A 157 -14.46 -5.81 -6.21
N GLY A 158 -14.54 -5.26 -7.42
CA GLY A 158 -15.76 -4.85 -8.12
C GLY A 158 -16.61 -5.99 -8.65
N GLY A 159 -16.11 -7.23 -8.65
CA GLY A 159 -16.88 -8.45 -8.92
C GLY A 159 -18.12 -8.63 -8.02
N LYS A 160 -18.19 -7.90 -6.88
CA LYS A 160 -19.43 -7.66 -6.13
C LYS A 160 -19.62 -6.17 -5.84
N LYS A 161 -20.22 -5.45 -6.80
CA LYS A 161 -20.75 -4.08 -6.73
C LYS A 161 -19.71 -2.99 -6.42
N GLY A 162 -19.21 -2.40 -7.51
CA GLY A 162 -18.42 -1.17 -7.49
C GLY A 162 -19.14 0.01 -6.81
N ARG A 163 -18.53 0.50 -5.73
CA ARG A 163 -18.74 1.86 -5.21
C ARG A 163 -17.63 2.32 -4.24
N TYR A 164 -16.39 1.83 -4.37
CA TYR A 164 -15.35 2.09 -3.38
C TYR A 164 -14.61 3.42 -3.60
N LEU A 165 -14.18 3.74 -4.82
CA LEU A 165 -13.44 5.00 -5.07
C LEU A 165 -14.32 6.26 -5.05
N SER A 166 -15.64 6.14 -5.24
CA SER A 166 -16.57 7.27 -5.20
C SER A 166 -17.04 7.62 -3.78
N SER A 167 -17.02 6.68 -2.83
CA SER A 167 -17.43 6.91 -1.44
C SER A 167 -16.32 7.52 -0.58
N PHE A 168 -15.05 7.42 -0.98
CA PHE A 168 -13.92 8.02 -0.26
C PHE A 168 -13.67 9.52 -0.52
N ARG A 169 -14.46 10.16 -1.40
CA ARG A 169 -14.56 11.63 -1.40
C ARG A 169 -15.24 12.17 -0.12
N LEU A 170 -15.92 11.32 0.64
CA LEU A 170 -16.64 11.67 1.87
C LEU A 170 -15.88 11.29 3.16
N SER A 171 -14.70 10.64 3.07
CA SER A 171 -13.97 10.15 4.25
C SER A 171 -13.20 11.23 5.02
N SER A 172 -13.32 12.51 4.66
CA SER A 172 -12.92 13.59 5.58
C SER A 172 -13.78 13.61 6.85
N GLU A 173 -14.98 13.04 6.82
CA GLU A 173 -15.85 12.93 8.00
C GLU A 173 -15.59 11.66 8.82
N ALA A 174 -15.15 10.56 8.20
CA ALA A 174 -14.85 9.32 8.91
C ALA A 174 -13.57 9.44 9.76
N GLY A 175 -12.51 10.06 9.21
CA GLY A 175 -11.30 10.37 9.97
C GLY A 175 -11.54 11.38 11.10
N ALA A 176 -12.48 12.33 10.91
CA ALA A 176 -12.87 13.27 11.95
C ALA A 176 -13.66 12.59 13.10
N ARG A 177 -14.54 11.63 12.77
CA ARG A 177 -15.32 10.89 13.78
C ARG A 177 -14.46 9.94 14.62
N ILE A 178 -13.41 9.35 14.05
CA ILE A 178 -12.42 8.55 14.79
C ILE A 178 -11.64 9.43 15.79
N ALA A 179 -11.24 10.65 15.37
CA ALA A 179 -10.54 11.60 16.24
C ALA A 179 -11.44 12.24 17.33
N GLU A 180 -12.74 12.37 17.10
CA GLU A 180 -13.70 12.88 18.11
C GLU A 180 -14.13 11.81 19.13
N ALA A 181 -14.25 10.54 18.71
CA ALA A 181 -14.59 9.45 19.62
C ALA A 181 -13.50 9.17 20.65
N GLY A 182 -12.22 9.38 20.30
CA GLY A 182 -11.09 9.27 21.23
C GLY A 182 -10.98 10.38 22.27
N LYS A 183 -11.71 11.50 22.12
CA LYS A 183 -11.70 12.63 23.06
C LYS A 183 -12.79 12.61 24.12
N GLN A 184 -13.75 11.68 24.04
CA GLN A 184 -14.81 11.52 25.03
C GLN A 184 -14.51 10.45 26.09
N GLN A 185 -13.29 9.89 26.10
CA GLN A 185 -12.81 8.97 27.14
C GLN A 185 -11.51 9.48 27.77
N VAL A 186 -11.55 10.71 28.33
CA VAL A 186 -10.60 11.19 29.34
C VAL A 186 -11.38 11.90 30.44
#